data_AF-A0A9E1XFY8-F1
#
_entry.id   AF-A0A9E1XFY8-F1
#
_cell.length_a   1.000
_cell.length_b   1.000
_cell.length_c   1.000
_cell.angle_alpha   90.00
_cell.angle_beta   90.00
_cell.angle_gamma   90.00
#
_symmetry.space_group_name_H-M   'P 1'
#
loop_
_entity.id
_entity.type
_entity.pdbx_description
1 polymer ?
#
loop_
_entity_poly.entity_id
_entity_poly.type
_entity_poly.pdbx_seq_one_letter_code
_entity_poly.pdbx_strand_id
1 'polypeptide(L)'
;MDPDDARSEYQGWWIYIDPDEHLVELVDLDLDLDTLCDLLRCDATDLIELNEPFLGYVDGEGEWQERQTRWYLQGRECWGPMVVFRYLSEEEGPGSCSYEDLEQFEEWVDFY
;
A
#
# COMPACT_ATOMS: atom_id res chain seq x y z
N MET A 1 7.68 -14.77 27.87
CA MET A 1 7.84 -14.57 26.42
C MET A 1 6.43 -14.45 25.89
N ASP A 2 5.93 -13.24 26.04
CA ASP A 2 4.64 -12.81 25.54
C ASP A 2 4.72 -12.82 24.00
N PRO A 3 3.74 -13.40 23.29
CA PRO A 3 3.73 -13.44 21.83
C PRO A 3 3.49 -12.06 21.17
N ASP A 4 3.45 -10.98 21.95
CA ASP A 4 3.23 -9.61 21.49
C ASP A 4 4.53 -8.81 21.24
N ASP A 5 5.69 -9.35 21.61
CA ASP A 5 6.98 -8.62 21.58
C ASP A 5 7.79 -8.82 20.28
N ALA A 6 7.17 -9.37 19.23
CA ALA A 6 7.78 -9.55 17.91
C ALA A 6 7.21 -8.58 16.84
N ARG A 7 6.60 -7.45 17.27
CA ARG A 7 6.08 -6.41 16.36
C ARG A 7 6.96 -5.15 16.26
N SER A 8 8.14 -5.17 16.87
CA SER A 8 9.31 -4.43 16.40
C SER A 8 9.95 -5.38 15.37
N GLU A 9 10.22 -5.09 14.10
CA GLU A 9 11.03 -3.98 13.57
C GLU A 9 10.86 -3.83 12.04
N TYR A 10 9.64 -3.91 11.49
CA TYR A 10 9.47 -3.58 10.06
C TYR A 10 9.57 -2.06 9.91
N GLN A 11 10.78 -1.57 9.62
CA GLN A 11 11.00 -0.22 9.14
C GLN A 11 10.59 -0.18 7.67
N GLY A 12 9.80 0.81 7.28
CA GLY A 12 9.20 0.83 5.95
C GLY A 12 8.32 2.04 5.76
N TRP A 13 8.00 2.35 4.52
CA TRP A 13 7.18 3.51 4.19
C TRP A 13 5.92 3.07 3.45
N TRP A 14 4.91 3.93 3.51
CA TRP A 14 3.60 3.70 2.92
C TRP A 14 3.44 4.57 1.68
N ILE A 15 2.85 4.01 0.63
CA ILE A 15 2.46 4.73 -0.58
C ILE A 15 0.95 4.60 -0.69
N TYR A 16 0.24 5.72 -0.81
CA TYR A 16 -1.19 5.74 -1.05
C TYR A 16 -1.45 5.95 -2.54
N ILE A 17 -2.30 5.11 -3.10
CA ILE A 17 -2.75 5.18 -4.49
C ILE A 17 -4.24 5.44 -4.47
N ASP A 18 -4.64 6.58 -5.03
CA ASP A 18 -6.03 6.98 -5.19
C ASP A 18 -6.40 6.96 -6.68
N PRO A 19 -7.19 5.98 -7.14
CA PRO A 19 -7.60 5.91 -8.53
C PRO A 19 -8.69 6.92 -8.89
N ASP A 20 -9.42 7.48 -7.91
CA ASP A 20 -10.44 8.49 -8.16
C ASP A 20 -9.81 9.88 -8.40
N GLU A 21 -8.70 10.17 -7.70
CA GLU A 21 -7.91 11.39 -7.89
C GLU A 21 -6.73 11.24 -8.86
N HIS A 22 -6.49 10.02 -9.38
CA HIS A 22 -5.30 9.66 -10.18
C HIS A 22 -4.00 10.06 -9.48
N LEU A 23 -3.94 9.80 -8.17
CA LEU A 23 -2.88 10.23 -7.28
C LEU A 23 -2.06 9.04 -6.78
N VAL A 24 -0.74 9.20 -6.80
CA VAL A 24 0.20 8.31 -6.10
C VAL A 24 1.02 9.21 -5.16
N GLU A 25 0.88 9.01 -3.85
CA GLU A 25 1.52 9.86 -2.85
C GLU A 25 2.26 9.04 -1.80
N LEU A 26 3.40 9.57 -1.35
CA LEU A 26 4.10 9.03 -0.20
C LEU A 26 3.38 9.42 1.09
N VAL A 27 3.01 8.43 1.90
CA VAL A 27 2.48 8.68 3.23
C VAL A 27 3.59 8.51 4.26
N ASP A 28 3.71 9.52 5.12
CA ASP A 28 4.73 9.55 6.17
C ASP A 28 4.55 8.39 7.16
N LEU A 29 5.66 8.00 7.80
CA LEU A 29 5.84 6.80 8.62
C LEU A 29 4.91 6.67 9.84
N ASP A 30 4.10 7.71 10.13
CA ASP A 30 3.14 7.74 11.24
C ASP A 30 1.75 7.22 10.85
N LEU A 31 1.62 6.57 9.68
CA LEU A 31 0.39 5.89 9.31
C LEU A 31 0.18 4.65 10.19
N ASP A 32 -0.48 4.84 11.34
CA ASP A 32 -0.86 3.76 12.23
C ASP A 32 -1.89 2.83 11.56
N LEU A 33 -1.90 1.56 11.97
CA LEU A 33 -2.85 0.54 11.52
C LEU A 33 -4.31 0.98 11.64
N ASP A 34 -4.66 1.78 12.64
CA ASP A 34 -6.02 2.32 12.80
C ASP A 34 -6.39 3.26 11.63
N THR A 35 -5.45 4.10 11.18
CA THR A 35 -5.64 4.99 10.02
C THR A 35 -5.74 4.19 8.72
N LEU A 36 -4.93 3.13 8.58
CA LEU A 36 -5.05 2.16 7.48
C LEU A 36 -6.43 1.49 7.49
N CYS A 37 -6.95 1.11 8.66
CA CYS A 37 -8.27 0.53 8.79
C CYS A 37 -9.39 1.51 8.41
N ASP A 38 -9.25 2.80 8.73
CA ASP A 38 -10.20 3.83 8.29
C ASP A 38 -10.16 4.03 6.77
N LEU A 39 -8.97 3.95 6.16
CA LEU A 39 -8.77 4.12 4.72
C LEU A 39 -9.25 2.92 3.89
N LEU A 40 -8.90 1.69 4.30
CA LEU A 40 -9.08 0.47 3.50
C LEU A 40 -10.13 -0.51 4.07
N ARG A 41 -10.71 -0.22 5.24
CA ARG A 41 -11.65 -1.08 5.97
C ARG A 41 -11.08 -2.48 6.24
N CYS A 42 -10.37 -2.61 7.37
CA CYS A 42 -9.60 -3.81 7.74
C CYS A 42 -10.32 -5.18 7.62
N ASP A 43 -11.65 -5.26 7.81
CA ASP A 43 -12.40 -6.51 7.65
C ASP A 43 -12.56 -6.96 6.18
N ALA A 44 -12.38 -6.03 5.23
CA ALA A 44 -12.52 -6.25 3.79
C ALA A 44 -11.18 -6.08 3.04
N THR A 45 -10.08 -5.75 3.73
CA THR A 45 -8.79 -5.52 3.08
C THR A 45 -8.15 -6.82 2.62
N ASP A 46 -7.83 -6.92 1.34
CA ASP A 46 -7.03 -7.99 0.76
C ASP A 46 -5.54 -7.60 0.71
N LEU A 47 -4.68 -8.57 1.01
CA LEU A 47 -3.23 -8.42 0.91
C LEU A 47 -2.76 -8.98 -0.44
N ILE A 48 -2.10 -8.14 -1.23
CA ILE A 48 -1.54 -8.47 -2.53
C ILE A 48 -0.01 -8.40 -2.44
N GLU A 49 0.64 -9.53 -2.66
CA GLU A 49 2.09 -9.56 -2.85
C GLU A 49 2.44 -8.91 -4.19
N LEU A 50 3.16 -7.79 -4.14
CA LEU A 50 3.71 -7.10 -5.30
C LEU A 50 5.13 -7.60 -5.55
N ASN A 51 5.81 -7.09 -6.58
CA ASN A 51 7.23 -7.35 -6.76
C ASN A 51 7.98 -7.01 -5.45
N GLU A 52 8.85 -7.90 -4.99
CA GLU A 52 9.61 -7.68 -3.74
C GLU A 52 10.39 -6.35 -3.83
N PRO A 53 10.46 -5.51 -2.78
CA PRO A 53 9.97 -5.73 -1.41
C PRO A 53 8.67 -4.97 -1.07
N PHE A 54 7.61 -5.14 -1.85
CA PHE A 54 6.34 -4.40 -1.69
C PHE A 54 5.15 -5.30 -1.34
N LEU A 55 4.30 -4.81 -0.43
CA LEU A 55 3.01 -5.41 -0.05
C LEU A 55 1.89 -4.41 -0.31
N GLY A 56 0.95 -4.74 -1.19
CA GLY A 56 -0.23 -3.91 -1.47
C GLY A 56 -1.41 -4.32 -0.61
N TYR A 57 -2.10 -3.35 -0.02
CA TYR A 57 -3.33 -3.51 0.74
C TYR A 57 -4.44 -2.77 0.00
N VAL A 58 -5.52 -3.47 -0.36
CA VAL A 58 -6.63 -2.91 -1.16
C VAL A 58 -7.96 -3.37 -0.58
N ASP A 59 -9.04 -2.63 -0.83
CA ASP A 59 -10.39 -3.10 -0.51
C ASP A 59 -10.75 -4.32 -1.37
N GLY A 60 -10.76 -5.51 -0.77
CA GLY A 60 -11.10 -6.79 -1.39
C GLY A 60 -12.56 -6.92 -1.79
N GLU A 61 -13.44 -6.08 -1.25
CA GLU A 61 -14.83 -5.97 -1.69
C GLU A 61 -15.02 -4.91 -2.78
N GLY A 62 -13.96 -4.20 -3.20
CA GLY A 62 -14.04 -3.11 -4.17
C GLY A 62 -14.66 -3.52 -5.51
N GLU A 63 -14.30 -4.70 -6.02
CA GLU A 63 -14.87 -5.29 -7.25
C GLU A 63 -16.39 -5.49 -7.13
N TRP A 64 -16.84 -6.01 -5.99
CA TRP A 64 -18.24 -6.37 -5.74
C TRP A 64 -19.16 -5.16 -5.55
N GLN A 65 -18.59 -4.01 -5.22
CA GLN A 65 -19.37 -2.81 -4.92
C GLN A 65 -19.71 -1.97 -6.15
N GLU A 66 -19.10 -2.21 -7.32
CA GLU A 66 -19.30 -1.46 -8.60
C GLU A 66 -19.21 0.08 -8.46
N ARG A 67 -18.70 0.56 -7.33
CA ARG A 67 -18.69 1.97 -6.91
C ARG A 67 -17.29 2.52 -6.79
N GLN A 68 -16.30 1.64 -6.71
CA GLN A 68 -14.91 2.00 -6.63
C GLN A 68 -14.31 2.08 -8.02
N THR A 69 -13.40 3.02 -8.24
CA THR A 69 -12.76 3.21 -9.54
C THR A 69 -11.85 2.03 -9.85
N ARG A 70 -11.96 1.50 -11.06
CA ARG A 70 -11.14 0.39 -11.55
C ARG A 70 -9.85 0.92 -12.16
N TRP A 71 -8.74 0.28 -11.84
CA TRP A 71 -7.41 0.63 -12.33
C TRP A 71 -6.51 -0.61 -12.36
N TYR A 72 -5.27 -0.48 -12.85
CA TYR A 72 -4.32 -1.59 -12.91
C TYR A 72 -3.02 -1.28 -12.19
N LEU A 73 -2.49 -2.27 -11.46
CA LEU A 73 -1.15 -2.24 -10.86
C LEU A 73 -0.33 -3.42 -11.39
N GLN A 74 0.76 -3.15 -12.10
CA GLN A 74 1.62 -4.18 -12.71
C GLN A 74 0.81 -5.17 -13.58
N GLY A 75 -0.24 -4.69 -14.26
CA GLY A 75 -1.13 -5.50 -15.08
C GLY A 75 -2.15 -6.35 -14.31
N ARG A 76 -2.24 -6.20 -12.98
CA ARG A 76 -3.33 -6.77 -12.16
C ARG A 76 -4.45 -5.76 -12.03
N GLU A 77 -5.69 -6.22 -12.14
CA GLU A 77 -6.87 -5.37 -11.95
C GLU A 77 -7.05 -5.08 -10.45
N CYS A 78 -7.30 -3.82 -10.11
CA CYS A 78 -7.52 -3.33 -8.76
C CYS A 78 -8.74 -2.41 -8.75
N TRP A 79 -9.39 -2.32 -7.59
CA TRP A 79 -10.61 -1.53 -7.40
C TRP A 79 -10.45 -0.65 -6.15
N GLY A 80 -10.62 0.65 -6.35
CA GLY A 80 -10.53 1.67 -5.31
C GLY A 80 -9.13 1.90 -4.75
N PRO A 81 -9.03 2.63 -3.64
CA PRO A 81 -7.75 3.05 -3.10
C PRO A 81 -6.92 1.86 -2.62
N MET A 82 -5.60 1.98 -2.75
CA MET A 82 -4.65 0.99 -2.26
C MET A 82 -3.57 1.68 -1.44
N VAL A 83 -3.13 1.02 -0.38
CA VAL A 83 -1.94 1.41 0.34
C VAL A 83 -0.86 0.35 0.15
N VAL A 84 0.32 0.76 -0.28
CA VAL A 84 1.47 -0.13 -0.48
C VAL A 84 2.49 0.10 0.62
N PHE A 85 2.86 -0.97 1.30
CA PHE A 85 3.95 -0.98 2.26
C PHE A 85 5.22 -1.51 1.61
N ARG A 86 6.30 -0.75 1.68
CA ARG A 86 7.64 -1.28 1.40
C ARG A 86 8.29 -1.70 2.70
N TYR A 87 8.67 -2.97 2.81
CA TYR A 87 9.51 -3.39 3.93
C TYR A 87 10.99 -3.10 3.61
N LEU A 88 11.68 -2.45 4.54
CA LEU A 88 13.13 -2.28 4.48
C LEU A 88 13.79 -3.48 5.14
N SER A 89 14.90 -3.93 4.56
CA SER A 89 15.73 -4.96 5.17
C SER A 89 16.48 -4.39 6.37
N GLU A 90 16.85 -5.24 7.34
CA GLU A 90 17.63 -4.84 8.53
C GLU A 90 18.93 -4.08 8.17
N GLU A 91 19.47 -4.28 6.96
CA GLU A 91 20.66 -3.59 6.45
C GLU A 91 20.40 -2.18 5.88
N GLU A 92 19.17 -1.85 5.46
CA GLU A 92 18.83 -0.54 4.87
C GLU A 92 18.53 0.53 5.93
N GLY A 93 18.27 0.13 7.19
CA GLY A 93 17.87 1.04 8.28
C GLY A 93 16.52 1.72 8.01
N PRO A 94 16.13 2.73 8.81
CA PRO A 94 14.91 3.48 8.57
C PRO A 94 15.17 4.45 7.41
N GLY A 95 15.13 3.90 6.20
CA GLY A 95 15.32 4.63 4.97
C GLY A 95 14.20 5.66 4.79
N SER A 96 14.54 6.79 4.19
CA SER A 96 13.58 7.74 3.64
C SER A 96 13.19 7.28 2.23
N CYS A 97 11.90 7.24 1.92
CA CYS A 97 11.44 6.98 0.56
C CYS A 97 12.00 8.06 -0.36
N SER A 98 12.65 7.64 -1.44
CA SER A 98 13.17 8.58 -2.42
C SER A 98 12.09 8.85 -3.47
N TYR A 99 12.15 10.01 -4.12
CA TYR A 99 11.28 10.30 -5.27
C TYR A 99 11.39 9.22 -6.36
N GLU A 100 12.54 8.57 -6.49
CA GLU A 100 12.77 7.49 -7.46
C GLU A 100 11.86 6.27 -7.19
N ASP A 101 11.52 6.02 -5.91
CA ASP A 101 10.61 4.95 -5.54
C ASP A 101 9.16 5.30 -5.91
N LEU A 102 8.76 6.57 -5.78
CA LEU A 102 7.45 7.04 -6.25
C LEU A 102 7.35 6.98 -7.78
N GLU A 103 8.38 7.43 -8.50
CA GLU A 103 8.43 7.38 -9.96
C GLU A 103 8.24 5.95 -10.49
N GLN A 104 8.83 4.96 -9.81
CA GLN A 104 8.63 3.55 -10.15
C GLN A 104 7.17 3.09 -9.98
N PHE A 105 6.45 3.57 -8.95
CA PHE A 105 5.03 3.26 -8.79
C PHE A 105 4.16 3.95 -9.84
N GLU A 106 4.47 5.19 -10.21
CA GLU A 106 3.78 5.86 -11.31
C GLU A 106 3.91 5.08 -12.62
N GLU A 107 5.05 4.40 -12.87
CA GLU A 107 5.21 3.51 -14.03
C GLU A 107 4.43 2.18 -13.91
N TRP A 108 4.13 1.74 -12.69
CA TRP A 108 3.42 0.48 -12.43
C TRP A 108 1.91 0.63 -12.42
N VAL A 109 1.42 1.85 -12.22
CA VAL A 109 0.00 2.18 -12.08
C VAL A 109 -0.54 2.65 -13.43
N ASP A 110 -1.67 2.07 -13.85
CA ASP A 110 -2.41 2.48 -15.04
C ASP A 110 -3.84 2.84 -14.63
N PHE A 111 -4.12 4.14 -14.58
CA PHE A 111 -5.45 4.67 -14.30
C PHE A 111 -6.28 4.75 -15.59
N TYR A 112 -7.56 4.38 -15.52
CA TYR A 112 -8.48 4.34 -16.67
C TYR A 112 -9.34 5.61 -16.81
#